data_AF-A0A1V4LPE4-F1
#
_entry.id   AF-A0A1V4LPE4-F1
#
_cell.length_a   1.000
_cell.length_b   1.000
_cell.length_c   1.000
_cell.angle_alpha   90.00
_cell.angle_beta   90.00
_cell.angle_gamma   90.00
#
_symmetry.space_group_name_H-M   'P 1'
#
loop_
_entity.id
_entity.type
_entity.pdbx_description
1 polymer ?
#
loop_
_entity_poly.entity_id
_entity_poly.type
_entity_poly.pdbx_seq_one_letter_code
_entity_poly.pdbx_strand_id
1 'polypeptide(L)'
;MTQLPTDIKLHKASKTLSLKYATGEEFHLPAEFLRVHSPSAEVQGHGKPILQFGKIGVGLSKVEPAGQYALKLTFDDGHDSGLFTWEYLYQLGMRQEDLWNDYLAELKAAGKTRDPSESIVKLML
;
A
#
# COMPACT_ATOMS: atom_id res chain seq x y z
N MET A 1 0.64 -13.79 17.83
CA MET A 1 -0.67 -14.31 17.37
C MET A 1 -0.97 -13.62 16.06
N THR A 2 -1.21 -14.37 14.99
CA THR A 2 -1.52 -13.81 13.68
C THR A 2 -2.87 -13.09 13.75
N GLN A 3 -2.87 -11.77 13.57
CA GLN A 3 -4.10 -10.96 13.54
C GLN A 3 -4.80 -11.19 12.21
N LEU A 4 -5.87 -11.96 12.23
CA LEU A 4 -6.69 -12.27 11.06
C LEU A 4 -7.88 -11.32 11.01
N PRO A 5 -8.13 -10.64 9.88
CA PRO A 5 -9.34 -9.84 9.74
C PRO A 5 -10.57 -10.75 9.67
N THR A 6 -11.62 -10.33 10.35
CA THR A 6 -12.95 -10.94 10.32
C THR A 6 -13.77 -10.54 9.09
N ASP A 7 -13.52 -9.35 8.54
CA ASP A 7 -14.20 -8.85 7.33
C ASP A 7 -13.18 -8.09 6.48
N ILE A 8 -13.21 -8.34 5.17
CA ILE A 8 -12.33 -7.71 4.18
C ILE A 8 -13.21 -7.15 3.08
N LYS A 9 -13.21 -5.83 2.91
CA LYS A 9 -14.04 -5.14 1.92
C LYS A 9 -13.18 -4.32 0.98
N LEU A 10 -13.32 -4.59 -0.31
CA LEU A 10 -12.69 -3.79 -1.36
C LEU A 10 -13.68 -2.74 -1.86
N HIS A 11 -13.38 -1.47 -1.60
CA HIS A 11 -14.10 -0.33 -2.15
C HIS A 11 -13.47 0.09 -3.48
N LYS A 12 -13.90 -0.51 -4.59
CA LYS A 12 -13.34 -0.22 -5.93
C LYS A 12 -13.46 1.25 -6.34
N ALA A 13 -14.58 1.89 -6.03
CA ALA A 13 -14.81 3.30 -6.35
C ALA A 13 -13.82 4.23 -5.63
N SER A 14 -13.59 3.99 -4.33
CA SER A 14 -12.67 4.78 -3.50
C SER A 14 -11.26 4.21 -3.46
N LYS A 15 -10.97 3.15 -4.24
CA LYS A 15 -9.69 2.43 -4.28
C LYS A 15 -9.14 2.12 -2.88
N THR A 16 -10.00 1.71 -1.96
CA THR A 16 -9.64 1.53 -0.54
C THR A 16 -10.00 0.12 -0.08
N LEU A 17 -9.09 -0.52 0.64
CA LEU A 17 -9.29 -1.81 1.29
C LEU A 17 -9.62 -1.58 2.76
N SER A 18 -10.80 -2.02 3.19
CA SER A 18 -11.22 -1.98 4.59
C SER A 18 -11.00 -3.35 5.21
N LEU A 19 -10.27 -3.37 6.33
CA LEU A 19 -9.96 -4.57 7.11
C LEU A 19 -10.53 -4.41 8.51
N LYS A 20 -11.45 -5.31 8.89
CA LYS A 20 -12.04 -5.31 10.22
C LYS A 20 -11.56 -6.51 11.01
N TYR A 21 -11.05 -6.27 12.22
CA TYR A 21 -10.49 -7.30 13.08
C TYR A 21 -11.46 -7.69 14.20
N ALA A 22 -11.30 -8.89 14.74
CA ALA A 22 -12.15 -9.43 15.81
C ALA A 22 -12.12 -8.58 17.09
N THR A 23 -11.04 -7.83 17.29
CA THR A 23 -10.83 -6.88 18.39
C THR A 23 -11.72 -5.63 18.29
N GLY A 24 -12.38 -5.41 17.15
CA GLY A 24 -13.17 -4.21 16.86
C GLY A 24 -12.40 -3.11 16.13
N GLU A 25 -11.10 -3.31 15.90
CA GLU A 25 -10.28 -2.41 15.09
C GLU A 25 -10.66 -2.50 13.61
N GLU A 26 -10.78 -1.34 12.97
CA GLU A 26 -11.07 -1.22 11.55
C GLU A 26 -10.02 -0.32 10.90
N PHE A 27 -9.38 -0.81 9.83
CA PHE A 27 -8.34 -0.10 9.10
C PHE A 27 -8.77 0.12 7.67
N HIS A 28 -8.55 1.34 7.16
CA HIS A 28 -8.85 1.72 5.79
C HIS A 28 -7.55 2.03 5.05
N LEU A 29 -7.10 1.07 4.25
CA LEU A 29 -5.84 1.13 3.54
C LEU A 29 -6.09 1.52 2.07
N PRO A 30 -5.70 2.73 1.64
CA PRO A 30 -5.83 3.10 0.24
C PRO A 30 -4.90 2.26 -0.64
N ALA A 31 -5.31 2.01 -1.87
CA ALA A 31 -4.56 1.21 -2.83
C ALA A 31 -3.18 1.81 -3.13
N GLU A 32 -3.06 3.14 -3.14
CA GLU A 32 -1.78 3.84 -3.25
C GLU A 32 -0.82 3.42 -2.14
N PHE A 33 -1.27 3.53 -0.89
CA PHE A 33 -0.47 3.16 0.28
C PHE A 33 -0.04 1.69 0.22
N LEU A 34 -0.98 0.79 -0.08
CA LEU A 34 -0.67 -0.64 -0.26
C LEU A 34 0.35 -0.86 -1.39
N ARG A 35 0.24 -0.12 -2.49
CA ARG A 35 1.12 -0.29 -3.65
C ARG A 35 2.55 0.18 -3.38
N VAL A 36 2.72 1.31 -2.69
CA VAL A 36 4.06 1.86 -2.37
C VAL A 36 4.75 1.07 -1.26
N HIS A 37 3.96 0.46 -0.35
CA HIS A 37 4.46 -0.45 0.68
C HIS A 37 4.30 -1.94 0.30
N SER A 38 4.12 -2.26 -0.98
CA SER A 38 4.00 -3.65 -1.43
C SER A 38 5.34 -4.37 -1.29
N PRO A 39 5.42 -5.49 -0.54
CA PRO A 39 6.61 -6.32 -0.53
C PRO A 39 6.58 -7.16 -1.80
N SER A 40 7.02 -6.60 -2.93
CA SER A 40 7.18 -7.38 -4.16
C SER A 40 8.05 -8.60 -3.84
N ALA A 41 7.53 -9.81 -4.06
CA ALA A 41 8.27 -11.06 -3.84
C ALA A 41 9.57 -11.15 -4.68
N GLU A 42 9.79 -10.21 -5.60
CA GLU A 42 11.01 -10.06 -6.41
C GLU A 42 12.19 -9.39 -5.66
N VAL A 43 12.00 -8.81 -4.46
CA VAL A 43 13.09 -8.25 -3.64
C VAL A 43 13.58 -9.19 -2.52
N GLN A 44 13.43 -10.51 -2.67
CA GLN A 44 14.13 -11.46 -1.80
C GLN A 44 15.67 -11.47 -1.99
N GLY A 45 16.22 -10.66 -2.89
CA GLY A 45 17.67 -10.46 -3.06
C GLY A 45 18.10 -9.00 -2.85
N HIS A 46 18.51 -8.64 -1.63
CA HIS A 46 19.50 -7.58 -1.34
C HIS A 46 19.26 -6.15 -1.87
N GLY A 47 18.04 -5.77 -2.29
CA GLY A 47 17.73 -4.43 -2.79
C GLY A 47 16.98 -3.58 -1.76
N LYS A 48 17.40 -2.31 -1.58
CA LYS A 48 16.54 -1.31 -0.93
C LYS A 48 15.21 -1.23 -1.70
N PRO A 49 14.05 -1.13 -1.03
CA PRO A 49 12.78 -0.90 -1.72
C PRO A 49 12.91 0.37 -2.57
N ILE A 50 12.58 0.26 -3.87
CA ILE A 50 12.63 1.39 -4.79
C ILE A 50 11.44 2.28 -4.46
N LEU A 51 11.69 3.55 -4.14
CA LEU A 51 10.66 4.56 -3.90
C LEU A 51 9.70 4.61 -5.11
N GLN A 52 8.46 4.22 -4.90
CA GLN A 52 7.40 4.27 -5.90
C GLN A 52 6.75 5.65 -5.89
N PHE A 53 6.70 6.34 -7.02
CA PHE A 53 6.10 7.68 -7.14
C PHE A 53 5.17 7.76 -8.35
N GLY A 54 4.30 8.77 -8.41
CA GLY A 54 3.32 8.89 -9.49
C GLY A 54 2.20 7.84 -9.45
N LYS A 55 1.92 7.25 -8.28
CA LYS A 55 0.98 6.13 -8.10
C LYS A 55 -0.33 6.52 -7.43
N ILE A 56 -0.63 7.80 -7.25
CA ILE A 56 -1.91 8.27 -6.67
C ILE A 56 -3.15 7.71 -7.39
N GLY A 57 -3.03 7.45 -8.69
CA GLY A 57 -4.10 6.88 -9.50
C GLY A 57 -4.30 5.37 -9.33
N VAL A 58 -3.41 4.66 -8.63
CA VAL A 58 -3.45 3.19 -8.58
C VAL A 58 -4.69 2.70 -7.85
N GLY A 59 -5.39 1.75 -8.47
CA GLY A 59 -6.52 1.06 -7.89
C GLY A 59 -6.19 -0.39 -7.56
N LEU A 60 -6.99 -0.98 -6.66
CA LEU A 60 -7.04 -2.41 -6.47
C LEU A 60 -8.06 -3.01 -7.44
N SER A 61 -7.58 -3.85 -8.35
CA SER A 61 -8.40 -4.54 -9.35
C SER A 61 -9.01 -5.81 -8.74
N LYS A 62 -8.22 -6.55 -7.96
CA LYS A 62 -8.63 -7.81 -7.32
C LYS A 62 -7.97 -8.00 -5.95
N VAL A 63 -8.68 -8.68 -5.06
CA VAL A 63 -8.22 -9.10 -3.73
C VAL A 63 -8.58 -10.57 -3.58
N GLU A 64 -7.60 -11.42 -3.32
CA GLU A 64 -7.81 -12.86 -3.16
C GLU A 64 -6.98 -13.39 -1.99
N PRO A 65 -7.54 -14.26 -1.13
CA PRO A 65 -6.74 -14.91 -0.09
C PRO A 65 -5.70 -15.84 -0.73
N ALA A 66 -4.43 -15.68 -0.33
CA ALA A 66 -3.34 -16.55 -0.72
C ALA A 66 -3.09 -17.58 0.39
N GLY A 67 -3.81 -18.69 0.32
CA GLY A 67 -3.79 -19.72 1.36
C GLY A 67 -4.39 -19.21 2.68
N GLN A 68 -3.73 -19.53 3.80
CA GLN A 68 -4.20 -19.15 5.15
C GLN A 68 -3.36 -18.03 5.81
N TYR A 69 -2.29 -17.56 5.16
CA TYR A 69 -1.31 -16.67 5.81
C TYR A 69 -1.18 -15.28 5.15
N ALA A 70 -1.74 -15.10 3.94
CA ALA A 70 -1.59 -13.86 3.20
C ALA A 70 -2.81 -13.54 2.32
N LEU A 71 -2.82 -12.31 1.84
CA LEU A 71 -3.77 -11.74 0.91
C LEU A 71 -3.00 -11.31 -0.35
N LYS A 72 -3.38 -11.86 -1.49
CA LYS A 72 -2.89 -11.44 -2.80
C LYS A 72 -3.71 -10.23 -3.26
N LEU A 73 -3.02 -9.13 -3.54
CA LEU A 73 -3.57 -7.89 -4.05
C LEU A 73 -3.11 -7.67 -5.49
N THR A 74 -4.07 -7.51 -6.38
CA THR A 74 -3.83 -7.17 -7.79
C THR A 74 -4.15 -5.70 -8.01
N PHE A 75 -3.16 -4.95 -8.48
CA PHE A 75 -3.27 -3.53 -8.75
C PHE A 75 -3.45 -3.26 -10.25
N ASP A 76 -4.18 -2.20 -10.57
CA ASP A 76 -4.53 -1.85 -11.94
C ASP A 76 -3.35 -1.26 -12.75
N ASP A 77 -2.28 -0.86 -12.07
CA ASP A 77 -1.01 -0.38 -12.67
C ASP A 77 -0.15 -1.50 -13.30
N GLY A 78 -0.71 -2.70 -13.46
CA GLY A 78 -0.01 -3.88 -14.00
C GLY A 78 0.77 -4.68 -12.96
N HIS A 79 0.61 -4.40 -11.66
CA HIS A 79 1.26 -5.14 -10.58
C HIS A 79 0.31 -6.20 -10.00
N ASP A 80 0.54 -7.48 -10.28
CA ASP A 80 -0.31 -8.58 -9.82
C ASP A 80 0.32 -9.49 -8.74
N SER A 81 1.58 -9.27 -8.39
CA SER A 81 2.34 -10.11 -7.45
C SER A 81 2.40 -9.59 -6.01
N GLY A 82 1.51 -8.66 -5.63
CA GLY A 82 1.48 -8.10 -4.28
C GLY A 82 0.96 -9.12 -3.27
N LEU A 83 1.84 -9.75 -2.50
CA LEU A 83 1.48 -10.73 -1.47
C LEU A 83 1.67 -10.11 -0.08
N PHE A 84 0.57 -9.88 0.63
CA PHE A 84 0.57 -9.23 1.93
C PHE A 84 0.21 -10.23 3.01
N THR A 85 1.13 -10.54 3.91
CA THR A 85 0.81 -11.41 5.05
C THR A 85 -0.18 -10.72 5.99
N TRP A 86 -0.99 -11.50 6.71
CA TRP A 86 -1.97 -10.93 7.65
C TRP A 86 -1.33 -10.05 8.71
N GLU A 87 -0.18 -10.47 9.23
CA GLU A 87 0.60 -9.68 10.19
C GLU A 87 1.07 -8.36 9.57
N TYR A 88 1.55 -8.39 8.33
CA TYR A 88 1.99 -7.19 7.65
C TYR A 88 0.84 -6.22 7.36
N LEU A 89 -0.33 -6.71 6.94
CA LEU A 89 -1.53 -5.87 6.78
C LEU A 89 -1.94 -5.20 8.09
N TYR A 90 -1.88 -5.92 9.20
CA TYR A 90 -2.19 -5.34 10.51
C TYR A 90 -1.16 -4.27 10.91
N GLN A 91 0.13 -4.53 10.67
CA GLN A 91 1.20 -3.54 10.89
C GLN A 91 1.02 -2.30 10.03
N LEU A 92 0.66 -2.48 8.75
CA LEU A 92 0.37 -1.40 7.81
C LEU A 92 -0.80 -0.55 8.29
N GLY A 93 -1.88 -1.16 8.80
CA GLY A 93 -3.00 -0.46 9.42
C GLY A 93 -2.58 0.33 10.66
N MET A 94 -1.82 -0.30 11.56
CA MET A 94 -1.41 0.32 12.82
C MET A 94 -0.41 1.45 12.65
N ARG A 95 0.50 1.34 11.67
CA ARG A 95 1.55 2.33 11.40
C ARG A 95 1.26 3.17 10.16
N GLN A 96 0.00 3.20 9.71
CA GLN A 96 -0.38 3.85 8.47
C GLN A 96 0.10 5.31 8.43
N GLU A 97 -0.16 6.09 9.47
CA GLU A 97 0.22 7.50 9.54
C GLU A 97 1.75 7.70 9.54
N ASP A 98 2.47 6.88 10.31
CA ASP A 98 3.93 6.93 10.43
C ASP A 98 4.61 6.59 9.10
N LEU A 99 4.25 5.45 8.52
CA LEU A 99 4.76 5.00 7.22
C LEU A 99 4.40 5.97 6.09
N TRP A 100 3.22 6.57 6.15
CA TRP A 100 2.79 7.55 5.16
C TRP A 100 3.58 8.85 5.25
N ASN A 101 3.83 9.35 6.46
CA ASN A 101 4.66 10.53 6.66
C ASN A 101 6.11 10.29 6.20
N ASP A 102 6.66 9.11 6.49
CA ASP A 102 7.99 8.70 6.00
C ASP A 102 8.03 8.69 4.46
N TYR A 103 7.05 8.04 3.82
CA TYR A 103 6.91 8.04 2.36
C TYR A 103 6.83 9.46 1.76
N LEU A 104 6.03 10.35 2.35
CA LEU A 104 5.94 11.75 1.91
C LEU A 104 7.27 12.50 2.07
N ALA A 105 8.00 12.23 3.15
CA ALA A 105 9.33 12.80 3.37
C ALA A 105 10.34 12.29 2.33
N GLU A 106 10.32 10.99 2.02
CA GLU A 106 11.14 10.39 0.96
C GLU A 106 10.84 11.00 -0.41
N LEU A 107 9.56 11.14 -0.78
CA LEU A 107 9.13 11.82 -2.01
C LEU A 107 9.68 13.24 -2.07
N LYS A 108 9.54 14.00 -0.98
CA LYS A 108 10.04 15.37 -0.90
C LYS A 108 11.56 15.44 -1.02
N ALA A 109 12.28 14.53 -0.36
CA ALA A 109 13.74 14.44 -0.44
C ALA A 109 14.23 14.06 -1.85
N ALA A 110 13.49 13.18 -2.53
CA ALA A 110 13.76 12.78 -3.90
C ALA A 110 13.26 13.80 -4.97
N GLY A 111 12.55 14.85 -4.56
CA GLY A 111 11.91 15.81 -5.48
C GLY A 111 10.87 15.15 -6.39
N LYS A 112 10.22 14.10 -5.89
CA LYS A 112 9.14 13.35 -6.56
C LYS A 112 7.80 13.69 -5.94
N THR A 113 6.73 13.37 -6.65
CA THR A 113 5.35 13.58 -6.20
C THR A 113 4.54 12.28 -6.37
N ARG A 114 3.46 12.20 -5.62
CA ARG A 114 2.47 11.12 -5.73
C ARG A 114 1.72 11.17 -7.06
N ASP A 115 1.59 12.37 -7.64
CA ASP A 115 0.86 12.59 -8.87
C ASP A 115 1.81 12.54 -10.07
N PRO A 116 1.57 11.69 -11.08
CA PRO A 116 2.45 11.62 -12.24
C PRO A 116 2.42 12.90 -13.10
N SER A 117 1.41 13.75 -12.93
CA SER A 117 1.24 14.99 -13.69
C SER A 117 1.74 16.25 -12.97
N GLU A 118 1.98 16.18 -11.66
CA GLU A 118 2.62 17.29 -10.96
C GLU A 118 4.13 17.32 -11.23
N SER A 119 4.58 18.33 -11.96
CA SER A 119 5.99 18.71 -11.94
C SER A 119 6.18 19.75 -10.86
N ILE A 120 7.04 19.48 -9.88
CA ILE A 120 7.41 20.47 -8.85
C ILE A 120 8.19 21.57 -9.56
N VAL A 121 7.50 22.56 -10.13
CA VAL A 121 8.12 23.78 -10.64
C VAL A 121 8.54 24.56 -9.41
N LYS A 122 9.76 24.30 -8.95
CA LYS A 122 10.39 25.04 -7.87
C LYS A 122 10.64 26.46 -8.40
N LEU A 123 9.65 27.35 -8.24
CA LEU A 123 9.87 28.78 -8.42
C LEU A 123 10.78 29.20 -7.26
N MET A 124 12.09 29.17 -7.50
CA MET A 124 13.05 29.82 -6.63
C MET A 124 12.80 31.32 -6.78
N LEU A 125 12.20 31.92 -5.75
CA LEU A 125 12.19 33.35 -5.49
C LEU A 125 13.31 33.66 -4.51
#